data_AF-A0A4D6NLH5-F1
#
_entry.id   AF-A0A4D6NLH5-F1
#
_cell.length_a   1.000
_cell.length_b   1.000
_cell.length_c   1.000
_cell.angle_alpha   90.00
_cell.angle_beta   90.00
_cell.angle_gamma   90.00
#
_symmetry.space_group_name_H-M   'P 1'
#
loop_
_entity.id
_entity.type
_entity.pdbx_description
1 polymer ?
#
loop_
_entity_poly.entity_id
_entity_poly.type
_entity_poly.pdbx_seq_one_letter_code
_entity_poly.pdbx_strand_id
1 'polypeptide(L)'
;MSRRGTTEEKTVKSDPIYRNRLVNMLVNRILKHGKKSLAYQILYRAMKKIQQKTETNPLSVLRQAIRGVTPDIAVKARRVGGSTHQVPVEIRSAQGKTLAIRWLLGASRKRPGRNMAFKLSSKLVDAVKVPYEQLMYRFNGPNRLHSAWEYHFIKEYCYHTREYQSGWCFKFSAVIQMGHHHEHPLTGAMELRPDH
;
A
#
# COMPACT_ATOMS: atom_id res chain seq x y z
N MET A 1 -11.70 12.17 -20.75
CA MET A 1 -11.32 10.76 -21.03
C MET A 1 -10.57 10.74 -22.33
N SER A 2 -9.46 10.02 -22.49
CA SER A 2 -8.92 9.99 -23.84
C SER A 2 -7.92 8.89 -24.18
N ARG A 3 -8.10 8.39 -25.41
CA ARG A 3 -7.12 7.73 -26.29
C ARG A 3 -6.24 8.74 -27.06
N ARG A 4 -6.51 10.05 -27.00
CA ARG A 4 -5.87 11.12 -27.80
C ARG A 4 -5.56 12.45 -27.07
N GLY A 5 -5.54 12.47 -25.73
CA GLY A 5 -5.20 13.70 -25.00
C GLY A 5 -4.91 13.50 -23.52
N THR A 6 -3.80 14.04 -23.04
CA THR A 6 -3.47 14.12 -21.62
C THR A 6 -4.46 15.05 -20.92
N THR A 7 -5.12 14.56 -19.88
CA THR A 7 -6.02 15.40 -19.07
C THR A 7 -5.18 16.35 -18.22
N GLU A 8 -5.52 17.64 -18.22
CA GLU A 8 -4.86 18.63 -17.37
C GLU A 8 -4.94 18.25 -15.89
N GLU A 9 -3.80 18.36 -15.19
CA GLU A 9 -3.74 18.11 -13.76
C GLU A 9 -4.43 19.24 -13.01
N LYS A 10 -5.59 18.94 -12.40
CA LYS A 10 -6.28 19.88 -11.53
C LYS A 10 -5.45 20.14 -10.27
N THR A 11 -5.13 21.41 -10.01
CA THR A 11 -4.46 21.83 -8.78
C THR A 11 -5.33 21.51 -7.56
N VAL A 12 -4.86 20.61 -6.68
CA VAL A 12 -5.59 20.27 -5.45
C VAL A 12 -5.43 21.40 -4.44
N LYS A 13 -6.55 22.01 -4.05
CA LYS A 13 -6.58 23.04 -2.99
C LYS A 13 -5.98 22.50 -1.69
N SER A 14 -5.41 23.37 -0.88
CA SER A 14 -4.93 23.01 0.47
C SER A 14 -6.07 22.98 1.48
N ASP A 15 -5.89 22.24 2.57
CA ASP A 15 -6.79 22.24 3.73
C ASP A 15 -6.85 23.63 4.39
N PRO A 16 -8.03 24.12 4.84
CA PRO A 16 -8.13 25.46 5.43
C PRO A 16 -7.41 25.62 6.77
N ILE A 17 -7.31 24.57 7.59
CA ILE A 17 -6.72 24.64 8.94
C ILE A 17 -5.22 24.39 8.88
N TYR A 18 -4.82 23.24 8.32
CA TYR A 18 -3.43 22.80 8.28
C TYR A 18 -2.67 23.29 7.05
N ARG A 19 -3.35 23.98 6.11
CA ARG A 19 -2.78 24.46 4.82
C ARG A 19 -2.06 23.37 4.04
N ASN A 20 -2.50 22.13 4.19
CA ASN A 20 -1.84 20.94 3.66
C ASN A 20 -2.67 20.25 2.57
N ARG A 21 -2.04 19.97 1.42
CA ARG A 21 -2.68 19.30 0.27
C ARG A 21 -3.06 17.84 0.58
N LEU A 22 -2.22 17.12 1.33
CA LEU A 22 -2.45 15.72 1.69
C LEU A 22 -3.68 15.55 2.59
N VAL A 23 -3.90 16.50 3.50
CA VAL A 23 -5.10 16.53 4.35
C VAL A 23 -6.34 16.74 3.48
N ASN A 24 -6.31 17.70 2.55
CA ASN A 24 -7.45 17.91 1.64
C ASN A 24 -7.70 16.71 0.71
N MET A 25 -6.66 16.05 0.22
CA MET A 25 -6.79 14.79 -0.53
C MET A 25 -7.52 13.72 0.29
N LEU A 26 -7.18 13.57 1.57
CA LEU A 26 -7.82 12.62 2.47
C LEU A 26 -9.30 12.98 2.71
N VAL A 27 -9.61 14.25 2.97
CA VAL A 27 -10.99 14.73 3.13
C VAL A 27 -11.84 14.42 1.90
N ASN A 28 -11.32 14.69 0.69
CA ASN A 28 -12.03 14.41 -0.56
C ASN A 28 -12.31 12.91 -0.76
N ARG A 29 -11.53 12.00 -0.15
CA ARG A 29 -11.75 10.55 -0.20
C ARG A 29 -12.62 10.02 0.95
N ILE A 30 -12.68 10.75 2.07
CA ILE A 30 -13.63 10.50 3.17
C ILE A 30 -15.05 10.89 2.75
N LEU A 31 -15.17 11.97 1.97
CA LEU A 31 -16.41 12.54 1.46
C LEU A 31 -17.38 11.48 0.93
N LYS A 32 -18.62 11.55 1.39
CA LYS A 32 -19.75 10.78 0.87
C LYS A 32 -20.94 11.70 0.66
N HIS A 33 -21.70 11.47 -0.41
CA HIS A 33 -22.91 12.24 -0.74
C HIS A 33 -22.70 13.76 -0.73
N GLY A 34 -21.52 14.25 -1.13
CA GLY A 34 -21.20 15.69 -1.15
C GLY A 34 -21.07 16.37 0.21
N LYS A 35 -21.19 15.64 1.34
CA LYS A 35 -21.17 16.20 2.70
C LYS A 35 -19.76 16.56 3.17
N LYS A 36 -19.21 17.69 2.67
CA LYS A 36 -17.82 18.10 2.93
C LYS A 36 -17.56 18.53 4.37
N SER A 37 -18.51 19.23 4.97
CA SER A 37 -18.45 19.60 6.40
C SER A 37 -18.29 18.36 7.29
N LEU A 38 -19.09 17.32 7.06
CA LEU A 38 -19.02 16.06 7.82
C LEU A 38 -17.65 15.36 7.63
N ALA A 39 -17.10 15.38 6.42
CA ALA A 39 -15.79 14.79 6.15
C ALA A 39 -14.66 15.50 6.92
N TYR A 40 -14.68 16.84 6.97
CA TYR A 40 -13.77 17.62 7.80
C TYR A 40 -13.94 17.31 9.29
N GLN A 41 -15.18 17.27 9.79
CA GLN A 41 -15.46 16.93 11.19
C GLN A 41 -14.90 15.56 11.57
N ILE A 42 -15.09 14.53 10.73
CA ILE A 42 -14.54 13.19 10.97
C ILE A 42 -13.01 13.24 11.05
N LEU A 43 -12.36 13.93 10.10
CA LEU A 43 -10.91 13.96 10.03
C LEU A 43 -10.28 14.75 11.18
N TYR A 44 -10.81 15.93 11.52
CA TYR A 44 -10.29 16.74 12.62
C TYR A 44 -10.51 16.06 13.98
N ARG A 45 -11.65 15.38 14.17
CA ARG A 45 -11.87 14.54 15.36
C ARG A 45 -10.89 13.37 15.42
N ALA A 46 -10.56 12.76 14.27
CA ALA A 46 -9.56 11.70 14.22
C ALA A 46 -8.15 12.23 14.57
N MET A 47 -7.75 13.39 14.05
CA MET A 47 -6.46 14.01 14.37
C MET A 47 -6.35 14.42 15.83
N LYS A 48 -7.42 14.96 16.43
CA LYS A 48 -7.47 15.22 17.88
C LYS A 48 -7.28 13.94 18.69
N LYS A 49 -7.91 12.83 18.28
CA LYS A 49 -7.75 11.52 18.93
C LYS A 49 -6.33 10.93 18.78
N ILE A 50 -5.66 11.17 17.66
CA ILE A 50 -4.26 10.79 17.47
C ILE A 50 -3.40 11.55 18.47
N GLN A 51 -3.52 12.88 18.49
CA GLN A 51 -2.77 13.74 19.41
C GLN A 51 -2.96 13.31 20.88
N GLN A 52 -4.17 12.96 21.28
CA GLN A 52 -4.48 12.47 22.63
C GLN A 52 -3.86 11.11 22.96
N LYS A 53 -3.61 10.26 21.96
CA LYS A 53 -3.09 8.89 22.17
C LYS A 53 -1.59 8.78 22.05
N THR A 54 -0.99 9.56 21.16
CA THR A 54 0.42 9.45 20.80
C THR A 54 1.25 10.61 21.30
N GLU A 55 0.62 11.68 21.80
CA GLU A 55 1.24 12.94 22.26
C GLU A 55 2.14 13.61 21.21
N THR A 56 2.10 13.12 19.97
CA THR A 56 2.90 13.57 18.84
C THR A 56 2.02 14.32 17.84
N ASN A 57 2.67 15.16 17.03
CA ASN A 57 1.98 15.94 16.00
C ASN A 57 1.22 15.01 15.03
N PRO A 58 -0.12 15.11 14.91
CA PRO A 58 -0.94 14.23 14.09
C PRO A 58 -0.65 14.35 12.59
N LEU A 59 -0.14 15.50 12.13
CA LEU A 59 0.32 15.64 10.75
C LEU A 59 1.57 14.80 10.47
N SER A 60 2.45 14.64 11.46
CA SER A 60 3.62 13.77 11.32
C SER A 60 3.20 12.31 11.22
N VAL A 61 2.33 11.88 12.15
CA VAL A 61 1.73 10.53 12.16
C VAL A 61 1.03 10.23 10.83
N LEU A 62 0.25 11.19 10.31
CA LEU A 62 -0.45 11.03 9.04
C LEU A 62 0.52 10.86 7.85
N ARG A 63 1.59 11.67 7.79
CA ARG A 63 2.60 11.56 6.73
C ARG A 63 3.34 10.23 6.81
N GLN A 64 3.73 9.81 8.01
CA GLN A 64 4.42 8.56 8.24
C GLN A 64 3.53 7.36 7.89
N ALA A 65 2.27 7.36 8.33
CA ALA A 65 1.30 6.31 8.00
C ALA A 65 1.09 6.19 6.49
N ILE A 66 0.95 7.32 5.77
CA ILE A 66 0.78 7.28 4.32
C ILE A 66 2.04 6.79 3.63
N ARG A 67 3.22 7.24 4.07
CA ARG A 67 4.51 6.77 3.52
C ARG A 67 4.66 5.26 3.69
N GLY A 68 4.38 4.72 4.87
CA GLY A 68 4.49 3.28 5.13
C GLY A 68 3.48 2.41 4.36
N VAL A 69 2.32 2.97 3.96
CA VAL A 69 1.29 2.26 3.18
C VAL A 69 1.42 2.54 1.67
N THR A 70 2.35 3.40 1.24
CA THR A 70 2.51 3.72 -0.19
C THR A 70 3.23 2.59 -0.90
N PRO A 71 2.60 1.94 -1.89
CA PRO A 71 3.28 0.96 -2.71
C PRO A 71 4.14 1.64 -3.77
N ASP A 72 5.33 1.08 -4.01
CA ASP A 72 6.22 1.50 -5.09
C ASP A 72 6.00 0.69 -6.38
N ILE A 73 5.49 -0.54 -6.26
CA ILE A 73 5.24 -1.47 -7.36
C ILE A 73 3.79 -1.98 -7.31
N ALA A 74 3.15 -2.09 -8.49
CA ALA A 74 1.85 -2.74 -8.66
C ALA A 74 1.89 -3.73 -9.82
N VAL A 75 1.01 -4.73 -9.78
CA VAL A 75 0.79 -5.62 -10.91
C VAL A 75 -0.22 -5.03 -11.90
N LYS A 76 0.06 -5.23 -13.19
CA LYS A 76 -0.89 -4.98 -14.28
C LYS A 76 -1.02 -6.25 -15.12
N ALA A 77 -2.26 -6.59 -15.46
CA ALA A 77 -2.54 -7.67 -16.40
C ALA A 77 -2.04 -7.30 -17.82
N ARG A 78 -1.16 -8.13 -18.39
CA ARG A 78 -0.67 -8.06 -19.77
C ARG A 78 -0.96 -9.39 -20.46
N ARG A 79 -1.50 -9.36 -21.68
CA ARG A 79 -1.77 -10.57 -22.46
C ARG A 79 -0.57 -10.88 -23.36
N VAL A 80 -0.03 -12.09 -23.27
CA VAL A 80 1.11 -12.56 -24.05
C VAL A 80 0.84 -14.02 -24.43
N GLY A 81 1.04 -14.39 -25.70
CA GLY A 81 0.95 -15.79 -26.14
C GLY A 81 -0.39 -16.51 -25.89
N GLY A 82 -1.50 -15.77 -25.73
CA GLY A 82 -2.83 -16.36 -25.46
C GLY A 82 -3.25 -16.39 -24.00
N SER A 83 -2.32 -16.24 -23.05
CA SER A 83 -2.55 -16.17 -21.60
C SER A 83 -2.44 -14.74 -21.05
N THR A 84 -3.05 -14.49 -19.90
CA THR A 84 -2.98 -13.19 -19.20
C THR A 84 -2.07 -13.29 -17.98
N HIS A 85 -1.05 -12.45 -17.97
CA HIS A 85 0.08 -12.46 -17.06
C HIS A 85 0.05 -11.19 -16.18
N GLN A 86 0.28 -11.31 -14.87
CA GLN A 86 0.43 -10.16 -13.96
C GLN A 86 1.87 -9.61 -14.00
N VAL A 87 2.10 -8.54 -14.75
CA VAL A 87 3.43 -7.94 -14.90
C VAL A 87 3.62 -6.84 -13.84
N PRO A 88 4.72 -6.85 -13.06
CA PRO A 88 5.02 -5.78 -12.11
C PRO A 88 5.37 -4.49 -12.87
N VAL A 89 4.85 -3.36 -12.39
CA VAL A 89 5.03 -2.03 -12.96
C VAL A 89 5.23 -1.02 -11.83
N GLU A 90 6.20 -0.12 -12.00
CA GLU A 90 6.46 0.96 -11.05
C GLU A 90 5.29 1.95 -10.99
N ILE A 91 4.94 2.37 -9.78
CA ILE A 91 3.82 3.28 -9.52
C ILE A 91 4.34 4.71 -9.42
N ARG A 92 3.72 5.62 -10.16
CA ARG A 92 3.99 7.07 -10.00
C ARG A 92 3.62 7.52 -8.58
N SER A 93 4.43 8.36 -7.96
CA SER A 93 4.26 8.83 -6.57
C SER A 93 2.85 9.37 -6.25
N ALA A 94 2.22 10.11 -7.17
CA ALA A 94 0.84 10.61 -7.01
C ALA A 94 -0.21 9.48 -6.96
N GLN A 95 -0.02 8.43 -7.78
CA GLN A 95 -0.86 7.24 -7.80
C GLN A 95 -0.66 6.42 -6.53
N GLY A 96 0.59 6.23 -6.10
CA GLY A 96 0.93 5.53 -4.84
C GLY A 96 0.26 6.16 -3.63
N LYS A 97 0.36 7.49 -3.47
CA LYS A 97 -0.34 8.24 -2.40
C LYS A 97 -1.87 8.05 -2.45
N THR A 98 -2.44 8.03 -3.65
CA THR A 98 -3.88 7.83 -3.84
C THR A 98 -4.32 6.42 -3.45
N LEU A 99 -3.52 5.40 -3.80
CA LEU A 99 -3.74 4.02 -3.39
C LEU A 99 -3.63 3.86 -1.87
N ALA A 100 -2.59 4.42 -1.27
CA ALA A 100 -2.39 4.38 0.18
C ALA A 100 -3.59 4.94 0.95
N ILE A 101 -4.06 6.13 0.55
CA ILE A 101 -5.26 6.76 1.15
C ILE A 101 -6.50 5.87 0.98
N ARG A 102 -6.69 5.29 -0.21
CA ARG A 102 -7.84 4.41 -0.50
C ARG A 102 -7.81 3.16 0.39
N TRP A 103 -6.65 2.52 0.53
CA TRP A 103 -6.45 1.35 1.37
C TRP A 103 -6.68 1.66 2.85
N LEU A 104 -6.08 2.73 3.36
CA LEU A 104 -6.28 3.20 4.74
C LEU A 104 -7.76 3.43 5.05
N LEU A 105 -8.48 4.13 4.16
CA LEU A 105 -9.91 4.38 4.35
C LEU A 105 -10.75 3.11 4.25
N GLY A 106 -10.42 2.22 3.31
CA GLY A 106 -11.07 0.92 3.15
C GLY A 106 -10.96 0.08 4.43
N ALA A 107 -9.76 -0.08 4.96
CA ALA A 107 -9.54 -0.82 6.22
C ALA A 107 -10.16 -0.11 7.42
N SER A 108 -10.11 1.23 7.47
CA SER A 108 -10.77 1.99 8.55
C SER A 108 -12.28 1.74 8.57
N ARG A 109 -12.93 1.66 7.40
CA ARG A 109 -14.37 1.39 7.30
C ARG A 109 -14.73 -0.03 7.74
N LYS A 110 -13.89 -1.02 7.41
CA LYS A 110 -14.09 -2.43 7.77
C LYS A 110 -13.85 -2.73 9.27
N ARG A 111 -13.16 -1.85 10.01
CA ARG A 111 -12.85 -2.07 11.42
C ARG A 111 -14.13 -2.05 12.29
N PRO A 112 -14.23 -2.90 13.33
CA PRO A 112 -15.26 -2.76 14.35
C PRO A 112 -15.13 -1.42 15.12
N GLY A 113 -16.26 -0.90 15.60
CA GLY A 113 -16.34 0.35 16.37
C GLY A 113 -17.48 1.28 15.91
N ARG A 114 -17.87 2.22 16.77
CA ARG A 114 -19.09 3.03 16.55
C ARG A 114 -18.84 4.29 15.70
N ASN A 115 -17.71 4.98 15.91
CA ASN A 115 -17.43 6.26 15.25
C ASN A 115 -16.31 6.13 14.20
N MET A 116 -16.55 6.65 12.99
CA MET A 116 -15.55 6.68 11.91
C MET A 116 -14.27 7.44 12.30
N ALA A 117 -14.39 8.50 13.10
CA ALA A 117 -13.22 9.25 13.58
C ALA A 117 -12.31 8.36 14.44
N PHE A 118 -12.89 7.51 15.29
CA PHE A 118 -12.13 6.56 16.11
C PHE A 118 -11.50 5.45 15.27
N LYS A 119 -12.25 4.90 14.30
CA LYS A 119 -11.72 3.87 13.40
C LYS A 119 -10.53 4.39 12.61
N LEU A 120 -10.65 5.61 12.06
CA LEU A 120 -9.60 6.25 11.28
C LEU A 120 -8.37 6.57 12.14
N SER A 121 -8.54 7.19 13.31
CA SER A 121 -7.43 7.51 14.21
C SER A 121 -6.66 6.27 14.61
N SER A 122 -7.37 5.21 15.00
CA SER A 122 -6.72 3.96 15.41
C SER A 122 -6.01 3.28 14.23
N LYS A 123 -6.58 3.31 13.02
CA LYS A 123 -5.91 2.73 11.85
C LYS A 123 -4.66 3.51 11.44
N LEU A 124 -4.66 4.84 11.58
CA LEU A 124 -3.47 5.65 11.29
C LEU A 124 -2.34 5.37 12.28
N VAL A 125 -2.65 5.24 13.58
CA VAL A 125 -1.65 4.86 14.59
C VAL A 125 -1.11 3.46 14.32
N ASP A 126 -1.97 2.50 13.99
CA ASP A 126 -1.54 1.13 13.65
C ASP A 126 -0.65 1.12 12.39
N ALA A 127 -0.97 1.93 11.38
CA ALA A 127 -0.20 2.00 10.14
C ALA A 127 1.21 2.58 10.32
N VAL A 128 1.47 3.32 11.40
CA VAL A 128 2.83 3.77 11.75
C VAL A 128 3.65 2.65 12.37
N LYS A 129 3.01 1.71 13.07
CA LYS A 129 3.70 0.65 13.81
C LYS A 129 4.06 -0.57 12.95
N VAL A 130 3.25 -0.87 11.93
CA VAL A 130 3.38 -2.13 11.16
C VAL A 130 4.21 -1.91 9.88
N PRO A 131 5.23 -2.74 9.59
CA PRO A 131 6.02 -2.66 8.35
C PRO A 131 5.21 -2.97 7.07
N TYR A 132 5.76 -2.53 5.92
CA TYR A 132 5.10 -2.60 4.61
C TYR A 132 4.71 -4.03 4.18
N GLU A 133 5.55 -5.04 4.48
CA GLU A 133 5.30 -6.46 4.11
C GLU A 133 3.97 -6.97 4.66
N GLN A 134 3.68 -6.72 5.94
CA GLN A 134 2.44 -7.16 6.58
C GLN A 134 1.21 -6.35 6.16
N LEU A 135 1.42 -5.15 5.61
CA LEU A 135 0.35 -4.32 5.07
C LEU A 135 -0.01 -4.75 3.63
N MET A 136 0.96 -5.21 2.82
CA MET A 136 0.68 -5.75 1.48
C MET A 136 -0.27 -6.95 1.53
N TYR A 137 -0.06 -7.91 2.43
CA TYR A 137 -0.96 -9.05 2.63
C TYR A 137 -2.38 -8.65 3.09
N ARG A 138 -2.52 -7.48 3.73
CA ARG A 138 -3.77 -7.04 4.37
C ARG A 138 -4.62 -6.10 3.52
N PHE A 139 -4.02 -5.49 2.50
CA PHE A 139 -4.70 -4.55 1.59
C PHE A 139 -4.96 -5.10 0.19
N ASN A 140 -4.17 -6.09 -0.27
CA ASN A 140 -4.40 -6.79 -1.53
C ASN A 140 -5.19 -8.10 -1.29
N GLY A 141 -6.52 -8.00 -1.26
CA GLY A 141 -7.31 -9.11 -1.83
C GLY A 141 -7.09 -9.16 -3.35
N PRO A 142 -7.72 -10.11 -4.07
CA PRO A 142 -7.15 -11.26 -4.80
C PRO A 142 -5.89 -11.05 -5.69
N ASN A 143 -5.24 -9.89 -5.68
CA ASN A 143 -3.94 -9.64 -6.33
C ASN A 143 -2.80 -10.26 -5.50
N ARG A 144 -2.86 -11.57 -5.30
CA ARG A 144 -1.88 -12.37 -4.56
C ARG A 144 -0.66 -12.57 -5.46
N LEU A 145 0.44 -11.88 -5.15
CA LEU A 145 1.76 -12.40 -5.48
C LEU A 145 2.29 -13.04 -4.20
N HIS A 146 2.31 -14.38 -4.19
CA HIS A 146 3.15 -15.13 -3.26
C HIS A 146 4.56 -15.04 -3.82
N SER A 147 5.53 -14.68 -2.98
CA SER A 147 6.96 -14.53 -3.29
C SER A 147 7.61 -15.69 -4.06
N ALA A 148 7.01 -16.89 -4.04
CA ALA A 148 7.47 -18.04 -4.84
C ALA A 148 7.11 -17.97 -6.35
N TRP A 149 6.05 -17.24 -6.72
CA TRP A 149 5.58 -17.17 -8.12
C TRP A 149 6.25 -16.03 -8.92
N GLU A 150 6.88 -15.06 -8.27
CA GLU A 150 7.57 -13.95 -8.94
C GLU A 150 8.81 -14.41 -9.72
N TYR A 151 9.55 -15.40 -9.22
CA TYR A 151 10.78 -15.89 -9.86
C TYR A 151 10.53 -16.71 -11.13
N HIS A 152 9.54 -17.62 -11.10
CA HIS A 152 9.23 -18.48 -12.24
C HIS A 152 8.56 -17.69 -13.38
N PHE A 153 7.70 -16.75 -13.01
CA PHE A 153 6.96 -15.92 -13.94
C PHE A 153 7.83 -14.88 -14.66
N ILE A 154 8.81 -14.27 -13.99
CA ILE A 154 9.74 -13.33 -14.63
C ILE A 154 10.66 -14.07 -15.62
N LYS A 155 11.10 -15.30 -15.30
CA LYS A 155 11.84 -16.15 -16.24
C LYS A 155 11.03 -16.49 -17.48
N GLU A 156 9.79 -16.93 -17.29
CA GLU A 156 8.90 -17.33 -18.39
C GLU A 156 8.47 -16.13 -19.26
N TYR A 157 8.26 -14.98 -18.62
CA TYR A 157 7.98 -13.71 -19.29
C TYR A 157 9.19 -13.18 -20.08
N CYS A 158 10.38 -13.05 -19.45
CA CYS A 158 11.62 -12.62 -20.15
C CYS A 158 11.94 -13.62 -21.30
N TYR A 159 11.63 -14.93 -21.17
CA TYR A 159 11.81 -15.96 -22.21
C TYR A 159 10.86 -15.78 -23.41
N HIS A 160 9.57 -15.52 -23.19
CA HIS A 160 8.58 -15.40 -24.27
C HIS A 160 8.56 -14.02 -24.95
N THR A 161 8.97 -12.94 -24.29
CA THR A 161 8.92 -11.58 -24.88
C THR A 161 10.20 -11.14 -25.59
N ARG A 162 11.28 -11.93 -25.57
CA ARG A 162 12.63 -11.53 -26.04
C ARG A 162 13.12 -10.18 -25.44
N GLU A 163 12.55 -9.70 -24.34
CA GLU A 163 12.94 -8.47 -23.63
C GLU A 163 14.09 -8.71 -22.61
N TYR A 164 15.01 -9.62 -22.93
CA TYR A 164 16.11 -10.07 -22.04
C TYR A 164 17.11 -8.96 -21.65
N GLN A 165 17.15 -7.85 -22.38
CA GLN A 165 18.10 -6.74 -22.16
C GLN A 165 17.50 -5.51 -21.46
N SER A 166 16.22 -5.53 -21.10
CA SER A 166 15.63 -4.41 -20.36
C SER A 166 16.09 -4.44 -18.90
N GLY A 167 16.64 -3.34 -18.38
CA GLY A 167 17.22 -3.23 -17.02
C GLY A 167 16.28 -3.58 -15.85
N TRP A 168 15.04 -3.92 -16.14
CA TRP A 168 14.05 -4.50 -15.22
C TRP A 168 14.41 -5.91 -14.75
N CYS A 169 14.85 -6.80 -15.66
CA CYS A 169 15.17 -8.21 -15.31
C CYS A 169 16.40 -8.23 -14.34
N PHE A 170 17.31 -7.24 -14.41
CA PHE A 170 18.46 -7.07 -13.48
C PHE A 170 18.11 -6.40 -12.13
N LYS A 171 17.31 -5.32 -12.13
CA LYS A 171 16.96 -4.60 -10.88
C LYS A 171 16.09 -5.43 -9.94
N PHE A 172 15.24 -6.31 -10.47
CA PHE A 172 14.38 -7.17 -9.65
C PHE A 172 15.17 -8.27 -8.92
N SER A 173 16.22 -8.79 -9.55
CA SER A 173 17.10 -9.80 -8.92
C SER A 173 17.80 -9.23 -7.67
N ALA A 174 18.18 -7.95 -7.69
CA ALA A 174 18.84 -7.29 -6.56
C ALA A 174 17.92 -7.03 -5.35
N VAL A 175 16.63 -6.76 -5.58
CA VAL A 175 15.65 -6.50 -4.50
C VAL A 175 15.30 -7.79 -3.75
N ILE A 176 15.25 -8.94 -4.43
CA ILE A 176 14.96 -10.23 -3.79
C ILE A 176 16.16 -10.75 -2.99
N GLN A 177 17.40 -10.50 -3.44
CA GLN A 177 18.61 -10.94 -2.72
C GLN A 177 18.74 -10.29 -1.34
N MET A 178 18.22 -9.07 -1.14
CA MET A 178 18.27 -8.35 0.13
C MET A 178 17.21 -8.81 1.15
N GLY A 179 16.13 -9.48 0.70
CA GLY A 179 15.04 -9.95 1.56
C GLY A 179 15.26 -11.31 2.22
N HIS A 180 16.33 -12.03 1.85
CA HIS A 180 16.58 -13.40 2.32
C HIS A 180 17.45 -13.53 3.59
N HIS A 181 17.83 -12.41 4.23
CA HIS A 181 18.72 -12.43 5.40
C HIS A 181 18.02 -12.48 6.76
N HIS A 182 16.69 -12.51 6.82
CA HIS A 182 15.96 -12.70 8.08
C HIS A 182 14.89 -13.80 7.91
N GLU A 183 14.90 -14.73 8.86
CA GLU A 183 14.09 -15.98 8.98
C GLU A 183 14.82 -17.20 8.36
N HIS A 184 15.45 -18.11 9.14
CA HIS A 184 14.84 -19.03 10.12
C HIS A 184 15.82 -19.46 11.25
N PRO A 185 15.35 -19.70 12.50
CA PRO A 185 15.98 -20.63 13.42
C PRO A 185 15.55 -22.06 13.06
N LEU A 186 16.52 -22.96 12.86
CA LEU A 186 16.30 -24.37 12.58
C LEU A 186 15.79 -25.09 13.84
N THR A 187 14.53 -25.51 13.83
CA THR A 187 14.02 -26.52 14.77
C THR A 187 14.47 -27.90 14.28
N GLY A 188 15.52 -28.45 14.91
CA GLY A 188 15.98 -29.82 14.70
C GLY A 188 16.05 -30.56 16.04
N ALA A 189 14.92 -31.15 16.47
CA ALA A 189 14.91 -32.13 17.54
C ALA A 189 15.06 -33.53 16.90
N MET A 190 16.24 -34.10 17.10
CA MET A 190 16.65 -35.42 16.64
C MET A 190 16.28 -36.43 17.73
N GLU A 191 15.19 -37.17 17.54
CA GLU A 191 14.74 -38.20 18.49
C GLU A 191 15.16 -39.57 17.96
N LEU A 192 16.21 -40.12 18.59
CA LEU A 192 16.77 -41.44 18.33
C LEU A 192 15.82 -42.50 18.93
N ARG A 193 15.37 -43.46 18.12
CA ARG A 193 14.75 -44.70 18.60
C ARG A 193 15.84 -45.73 18.90
N PRO A 194 15.79 -46.47 20.03
CA PRO A 194 16.72 -47.54 20.31
C PRO A 194 16.29 -48.85 19.63
N ASP A 195 17.30 -49.61 19.23
CA ASP A 195 17.23 -50.91 18.55
C ASP A 195 16.65 -52.03 19.43
N HIS A 196 15.91 -52.95 18.80
CA HIS A 196 15.69 -54.33 19.23
C HIS A 196 15.60 -55.24 18.01
#